data_AF-A0A4Y2M307-F1
#
_entry.id   AF-A0A4Y2M307-F1
#
_cell.length_a   1.000
_cell.length_b   1.000
_cell.length_c   1.000
_cell.angle_alpha   90.00
_cell.angle_beta   90.00
_cell.angle_gamma   90.00
#
_symmetry.space_group_name_H-M   'P 1'
#
loop_
_entity.id
_entity.type
_entity.pdbx_description
1 polymer ?
#
loop_
_entity_poly.entity_id
_entity_poly.type
_entity_poly.pdbx_seq_one_letter_code
_entity_poly.pdbx_strand_id
1 'polypeptide(L)'
;MVASVEAKILENRRFTISTLSNDFPEVSRSVLYKIVSEKLNFKKLCSPWVTKLLTEDHKNKRFECSLHFLTRYNEESDAMLSRIVTGDEKWGSHITLETKL
;
A
#
# COMPACT_ATOMS: atom_id res chain seq x y z
N MET A 1 -9.78 15.10 24.04
CA MET A 1 -8.44 15.33 23.47
C MET A 1 -7.92 14.11 22.70
N VAL A 2 -7.54 13.00 23.37
CA VAL A 2 -7.01 11.79 22.67
C VAL A 2 -7.96 11.27 21.58
N ALA A 3 -9.25 11.09 21.90
CA ALA A 3 -10.26 10.65 20.93
C ALA A 3 -10.45 11.63 19.75
N SER A 4 -10.31 12.94 19.99
CA SER A 4 -10.40 13.97 18.95
C SER A 4 -9.22 13.88 17.98
N VAL A 5 -8.01 13.67 18.52
CA VAL A 5 -6.80 13.45 17.73
C VAL A 5 -6.92 12.14 16.92
N GLU A 6 -7.44 11.08 17.52
CA GLU A 6 -7.67 9.80 16.84
C GLU A 6 -8.66 9.95 15.67
N ALA A 7 -9.80 10.61 15.90
CA ALA A 7 -10.78 10.87 14.84
C ALA A 7 -10.16 11.64 13.67
N LYS A 8 -9.32 12.65 13.95
CA LYS A 8 -8.63 13.42 12.91
C LYS A 8 -7.64 12.58 12.11
N ILE A 9 -6.91 11.69 12.78
CA ILE A 9 -5.98 10.76 12.11
C ILE A 9 -6.74 9.74 11.25
N LEU A 10 -7.91 9.28 11.70
CA LEU A 10 -8.73 8.34 10.94
C LEU A 10 -9.36 8.98 9.70
N GLU A 11 -9.68 10.28 9.74
CA GLU A 11 -10.11 11.06 8.57
C GLU A 11 -9.01 11.12 7.48
N ASN A 12 -7.77 11.40 7.88
CA ASN A 12 -6.62 11.38 6.98
C ASN A 12 -5.39 10.72 7.62
N ARG A 13 -5.20 9.44 7.31
CA ARG A 13 -4.07 8.64 7.80
C ARG A 13 -2.72 9.10 7.25
N ARG A 14 -2.69 9.93 6.19
CA ARG A 14 -1.47 10.52 5.62
C ARG A 14 -1.29 11.93 6.16
N PHE A 15 -0.81 12.03 7.40
CA PHE A 15 -0.57 13.29 8.08
C PHE A 15 0.89 13.43 8.52
N THR A 16 1.26 14.64 8.90
CA THR A 16 2.49 14.95 9.63
C THR A 16 2.14 15.51 11.00
N ILE A 17 3.05 15.44 11.97
CA ILE A 17 2.83 16.10 13.27
C ILE A 17 2.61 17.61 13.09
N SER A 18 3.20 18.23 12.07
CA SER A 18 3.00 19.64 11.74
C SER A 18 1.59 19.94 11.26
N THR A 19 1.02 19.13 10.36
CA THR A 19 -0.37 19.31 9.90
C THR A 19 -1.35 19.07 11.04
N LEU A 20 -1.12 18.04 11.86
CA LEU A 20 -1.93 17.76 13.04
C LEU A 20 -1.86 18.90 14.07
N SER A 21 -0.71 19.55 14.21
CA SER A 21 -0.55 20.72 15.08
C SER A 21 -1.32 21.95 14.60
N ASN A 22 -1.61 22.07 13.31
CA ASN A 22 -2.45 23.14 12.79
C ASN A 22 -3.93 22.90 13.12
N ASP A 23 -4.34 21.63 13.18
CA ASP A 23 -5.71 21.23 13.55
C ASP A 23 -5.97 21.36 15.06
N PHE A 24 -4.91 21.32 15.88
CA PHE A 24 -4.95 21.43 17.35
C PHE A 24 -3.96 22.49 17.85
N PRO A 25 -4.17 23.79 17.55
CA PRO A 25 -3.21 24.85 17.88
C PRO A 25 -3.01 25.05 19.38
N GLU A 26 -3.99 24.68 20.21
CA GLU A 26 -3.92 24.71 21.68
C GLU A 26 -3.05 23.58 22.27
N VAL A 27 -2.66 22.59 21.46
CA VAL A 27 -1.87 21.44 21.90
C VAL A 27 -0.45 21.53 21.36
N SER A 28 0.54 21.45 22.26
CA SER A 28 1.93 21.42 21.82
C SER A 28 2.24 20.19 20.95
N ARG A 29 3.15 20.36 19.98
CA ARG A 29 3.64 19.27 19.12
C ARG A 29 4.16 18.05 19.89
N SER A 30 4.80 18.27 21.03
CA SER A 30 5.34 17.20 21.87
C SER A 30 4.23 16.32 22.48
N VAL A 31 3.12 16.95 22.89
CA VAL A 31 1.95 16.25 23.43
C VAL A 31 1.24 15.50 22.31
N LEU A 32 1.09 16.11 21.13
CA LEU A 32 0.55 15.42 19.95
C LEU A 32 1.38 14.19 19.59
N TYR A 33 2.71 14.30 19.60
CA TYR A 33 3.58 13.16 19.35
C TYR A 33 3.31 12.01 20.34
N LYS A 34 3.30 12.29 21.65
CA LYS A 34 3.01 11.30 22.69
C LYS A 34 1.62 10.69 22.54
N ILE A 35 0.61 11.48 22.17
CA ILE A 35 -0.74 10.96 21.91
C ILE A 35 -0.69 9.96 20.75
N VAL A 36 -0.06 10.32 19.63
CA VAL A 36 0.03 9.44 18.44
C VAL A 36 0.82 8.17 18.73
N SER A 37 2.03 8.29 19.30
CA SER A 37 2.96 7.16 19.42
C SER A 37 2.77 6.31 20.68
N GLU A 38 2.44 6.92 21.82
CA GLU A 38 2.38 6.21 23.12
C GLU A 38 0.94 5.89 23.55
N LYS A 39 -0.01 6.80 23.30
CA LYS A 39 -1.41 6.60 23.73
C LYS A 39 -2.22 5.82 22.69
N LEU A 40 -2.09 6.18 21.42
CA LEU A 40 -2.77 5.54 20.30
C LEU A 40 -1.94 4.41 19.66
N ASN A 41 -0.64 4.31 19.99
CA ASN A 41 0.28 3.30 19.45
C ASN A 41 0.36 3.29 17.90
N PHE A 42 0.12 4.43 17.25
CA PHE A 42 0.28 4.55 15.81
C PHE A 42 1.76 4.62 15.43
N LYS A 43 2.11 3.89 14.38
CA LYS A 43 3.47 3.82 13.83
C LYS A 43 3.49 4.43 12.45
N LYS A 44 4.55 5.17 12.13
CA LYS A 44 4.80 5.65 10.77
C LYS A 44 5.16 4.45 9.90
N LEU A 45 4.38 4.23 8.84
CA LEU A 45 4.65 3.22 7.83
C LEU A 45 4.88 3.90 6.47
N CYS A 46 5.81 3.36 5.69
CA CYS A 46 5.96 3.74 4.29
C CYS A 46 4.92 2.98 3.46
N SER A 47 4.18 3.69 2.61
CA SER A 47 3.24 3.02 1.69
C SER A 47 4.03 2.25 0.62
N PRO A 48 3.64 1.01 0.27
CA PRO A 48 4.25 0.28 -0.84
C PRO A 48 4.09 1.06 -2.15
N TRP A 49 5.07 0.90 -3.05
CA TRP A 49 4.95 1.38 -4.42
C TRP A 49 3.90 0.55 -5.16
N VAL A 50 2.97 1.23 -5.82
CA VAL A 50 1.94 0.59 -6.66
C VAL A 50 2.21 0.98 -8.11
N THR A 51 2.43 -0.01 -8.97
CA THR A 51 2.88 0.16 -10.35
C THR A 51 1.94 1.00 -11.21
N LYS A 52 0.62 0.91 -10.98
CA LYS A 52 -0.39 1.62 -11.77
C LYS A 52 -1.59 2.00 -10.91
N LEU A 53 -2.10 3.21 -11.13
CA LEU A 53 -3.41 3.61 -10.62
C LEU A 53 -4.49 2.98 -11.49
N LEU A 54 -5.28 2.07 -10.91
CA LEU A 54 -6.33 1.36 -11.63
C LEU A 54 -7.61 2.19 -11.70
N THR A 55 -8.19 2.30 -12.90
CA THR A 55 -9.57 2.77 -13.07
C THR A 55 -10.56 1.70 -12.64
N GLU A 56 -11.84 2.07 -12.51
CA GLU A 56 -12.88 1.12 -12.12
C GLU A 56 -13.02 -0.04 -13.11
N ASP A 57 -12.96 0.25 -14.41
CA ASP A 57 -12.99 -0.79 -15.45
C ASP A 57 -11.82 -1.79 -15.33
N HIS A 58 -10.61 -1.30 -15.02
CA HIS A 58 -9.46 -2.18 -14.79
C HIS A 58 -9.69 -3.10 -13.57
N LYS A 59 -10.30 -2.58 -12.49
CA LYS A 59 -10.61 -3.37 -11.30
C LYS A 59 -11.68 -4.42 -11.59
N ASN A 60 -12.75 -4.03 -12.28
CA ASN A 60 -13.84 -4.93 -12.65
C ASN A 60 -13.33 -6.06 -13.52
N LYS A 61 -12.56 -5.74 -14.57
CA LYS A 61 -11.94 -6.76 -15.42
C LYS A 61 -11.02 -7.69 -14.64
N ARG A 62 -10.21 -7.15 -13.71
CA ARG A 62 -9.34 -7.98 -12.85
C ARG A 62 -10.16 -8.89 -11.93
N PHE A 63 -11.24 -8.38 -11.34
CA PHE A 63 -12.14 -9.15 -10.49
C PHE A 63 -12.81 -10.28 -11.28
N GLU A 64 -13.40 -9.98 -12.43
CA GLU A 64 -14.06 -10.97 -13.29
C GLU A 64 -13.10 -12.07 -13.74
N CYS A 65 -11.90 -11.72 -14.22
CA CYS A 65 -10.89 -12.71 -14.58
C CYS A 65 -10.49 -13.57 -13.37
N SER A 66 -10.26 -12.96 -12.20
CA SER A 66 -9.86 -13.69 -10.99
C SER A 66 -10.96 -14.63 -10.51
N LEU A 67 -12.22 -14.19 -10.56
CA LEU A 67 -13.37 -15.00 -10.21
C LEU A 67 -13.51 -16.19 -11.17
N HIS A 68 -13.37 -15.96 -12.48
CA HIS A 68 -13.39 -17.02 -13.47
C HIS A 68 -12.29 -18.06 -13.22
N PHE A 69 -11.05 -17.62 -12.97
CA PHE A 69 -9.95 -18.52 -12.63
C PHE A 69 -10.21 -19.29 -11.34
N LEU A 70 -10.75 -18.65 -10.31
CA LEU A 70 -11.08 -19.29 -9.04
C LEU A 70 -12.17 -20.35 -9.19
N THR A 71 -13.26 -20.03 -9.90
CA THR A 71 -14.35 -20.99 -10.17
C THR A 71 -13.81 -22.22 -10.88
N ARG A 72 -13.01 -22.02 -11.93
CA ARG A 72 -12.39 -23.14 -12.66
C ARG A 72 -11.44 -23.96 -11.80
N TYR A 73 -10.66 -23.30 -10.95
CA TYR A 73 -9.80 -24.02 -10.01
C TYR A 73 -10.61 -24.88 -9.02
N ASN A 74 -11.76 -24.39 -8.54
CA ASN A 74 -12.62 -25.17 -7.66
C ASN A 74 -13.24 -26.39 -8.36
N GLU A 75 -13.43 -26.34 -9.68
CA GLU A 75 -13.98 -27.44 -10.48
C GLU A 75 -12.92 -28.47 -10.91
N GLU A 76 -11.77 -27.99 -11.39
CA GLU A 76 -10.73 -28.81 -12.01
C GLU A 76 -9.54 -29.10 -11.08
N SER A 77 -9.44 -28.40 -9.95
CA SER A 77 -8.30 -28.44 -9.03
C SER A 77 -6.95 -28.24 -9.78
N ASP A 78 -5.90 -28.91 -9.33
CA ASP A 78 -4.54 -28.76 -9.86
C ASP A 78 -4.39 -29.24 -11.31
N ALA A 79 -5.36 -30.00 -11.86
CA ALA A 79 -5.35 -30.42 -13.26
C ALA A 79 -5.48 -29.24 -14.23
N MET A 80 -6.08 -28.14 -13.79
CA MET A 80 -6.11 -26.89 -14.56
C MET A 80 -4.75 -26.20 -14.52
N LEU A 81 -4.11 -26.14 -13.35
CA LEU A 81 -2.79 -25.52 -13.18
C LEU A 81 -1.71 -26.24 -13.99
N SER A 82 -1.77 -27.57 -14.08
CA SER A 82 -0.79 -28.37 -14.84
C SER A 82 -0.80 -28.09 -16.34
N ARG A 83 -1.83 -27.40 -16.87
CA ARG A 83 -1.95 -27.04 -18.28
C ARG A 83 -1.51 -25.60 -18.56
N ILE A 84 -1.19 -24.80 -17.53
CA ILE A 84 -0.77 -23.41 -17.70
C ILE A 84 0.72 -23.34 -18.04
N VAL A 85 1.04 -22.71 -19.16
CA VAL A 85 2.40 -22.28 -19.51
C VAL A 85 2.41 -20.76 -19.54
N THR A 86 3.32 -20.12 -18.79
CA THR A 86 3.46 -18.66 -18.72
C THR A 86 4.88 -18.24 -19.02
N GLY A 87 5.04 -17.02 -19.54
CA GLY A 87 6.32 -16.38 -19.81
C GLY A 87 6.15 -14.86 -19.74
N ASP A 88 7.19 -14.17 -19.29
CA ASP A 88 7.28 -12.71 -19.25
C ASP A 88 8.72 -12.29 -19.55
N GLU A 89 8.91 -11.09 -20.08
CA GLU A 89 10.22 -10.57 -20.44
C GLU A 89 10.70 -9.60 -19.35
N LYS A 90 11.94 -9.81 -18.88
CA LYS A 90 12.58 -8.93 -17.91
C LYS A 90 13.82 -8.30 -18.52
N TRP A 91 13.95 -6.98 -18.36
CA TRP A 91 15.17 -6.27 -18.73
C TRP A 91 16.38 -6.77 -17.94
N GLY A 92 17.44 -7.16 -18.66
CA GLY A 92 18.77 -7.44 -18.09
C GLY A 92 19.63 -6.17 -18.12
N SER A 93 20.22 -5.81 -16.98
CA SER A 93 21.19 -4.72 -16.92
C SER A 93 22.60 -5.28 -17.06
N HIS A 94 23.37 -4.74 -17.99
CA HIS A 94 24.81 -4.98 -18.07
C HIS A 94 25.55 -3.92 -17.26
N ILE A 95 26.39 -4.34 -16.32
CA ILE A 95 27.31 -3.44 -15.63
C ILE A 95 28.55 -3.31 -16.51
N THR A 96 28.70 -2.18 -17.20
CA THR A 96 29.96 -1.81 -17.81
C THR A 96 30.89 -1.35 -16.69
N LEU A 97 31.94 -2.13 -16.40
CA LEU A 97 33.02 -1.64 -15.56
C LEU A 97 33.75 -0.55 -16.36
N GLU A 98 33.55 0.71 -15.99
CA GLU A 98 34.39 1.77 -16.53
C GLU A 98 35.83 1.51 -16.10
N THR A 99 36.67 1.06 -17.04
CA THR A 99 38.12 1.12 -16.90
C THR A 99 38.50 2.59 -16.82
N LYS A 100 38.68 3.10 -15.60
CA LYS A 100 39.47 4.32 -15.40
C LYS A 100 40.90 4.01 -15.84
N LEU A 101 41.24 4.44 -17.05
CA LEU A 101 42.61 4.73 -17.43
C LEU A 101 43.09 5.96 -16.65
#